data_AF-A0A7V7C3L3-F1
#
_entry.id   AF-A0A7V7C3L3-F1
#
_cell.length_a   1.000
_cell.length_b   1.000
_cell.length_c   1.000
_cell.angle_alpha   90.00
_cell.angle_beta   90.00
_cell.angle_gamma   90.00
#
_symmetry.space_group_name_H-M   'P 1'
#
loop_
_entity.id
_entity.type
_entity.pdbx_description
1 polymer ?
#
loop_
_entity_poly.entity_id
_entity_poly.type
_entity_poly.pdbx_seq_one_letter_code
_entity_poly.pdbx_strand_id
1 'polypeptide(L)'
;YRGYVNHKVTVNYGLDSREEGAFVEIGGPIRYKVLMNLSNMDFFLSKYSEDEAGNKILDSSMGGVAAYAFLSNLPYVDGERMAVSGHSMGTWASWSVAAAYSGKTIAPKAVVLQAGELFTQDAYDSGNIRFNNVLLLTAKWDEFSMFRDYSKQTVNDSVIRDEVSSAFLGVPFGTGQWNTTYGDFADGSARRRELVLTNHRLLTHDKRAIAATIDWLDQAIGIETDLKRTDQVFALKEVLVLIATISAIASMFALMMLLLEVPFFRYISHPEAVAERAEKVKTGWSWWKGAIITILIAGLSYPFMTQLGHGLLPLPETSVFRMTIGNGFLSWYLFLIIVMLVTTLIPGRKAKKAGRPLDFCDLGLSTPEKKEGFDWVLFDKSALLVLVMVGFMYALCELCEALFKLDFRFIWPFFKGFSWERLLQFLVYLPFFLLFFILNNSKIFAQMQNSGADKKGFKGFLSCWWRNALLMAILLLILIEYIPFFLGLGPGADLLFSPTFGGPFMSLLIVFAPQVLVFSILCTIAYRR
;
A
#
# COMPACT_ATOMS: atom_id res chain seq x y z
N TYR A 1 24.10 9.36 -6.85
CA TYR A 1 24.79 8.26 -6.16
C TYR A 1 23.79 7.14 -5.93
N ARG A 2 23.90 6.05 -6.71
CA ARG A 2 23.14 4.81 -6.44
C ARG A 2 23.77 4.10 -5.25
N GLY A 3 22.96 3.40 -4.45
CA GLY A 3 23.43 2.68 -3.29
C GLY A 3 24.43 1.59 -3.66
N TYR A 4 25.46 1.40 -2.82
CA TYR A 4 26.38 0.27 -2.94
C TYR A 4 25.67 -1.01 -2.47
N VAL A 5 25.83 -2.12 -3.22
CA VAL A 5 25.41 -3.44 -2.76
C VAL A 5 26.38 -3.83 -1.64
N ASN A 6 25.89 -3.91 -0.40
CA ASN A 6 26.69 -4.28 0.77
C ASN A 6 26.19 -5.56 1.44
N HIS A 7 25.35 -6.36 0.75
CA HIS A 7 24.69 -7.52 1.35
C HIS A 7 24.60 -8.74 0.45
N LYS A 8 24.85 -9.88 1.10
CA LYS A 8 24.78 -11.23 0.58
C LYS A 8 23.34 -11.66 0.29
N VAL A 9 23.06 -11.98 -0.97
CA VAL A 9 21.90 -12.78 -1.38
C VAL A 9 22.29 -13.66 -2.55
N THR A 10 22.46 -14.94 -2.31
CA THR A 10 22.44 -15.94 -3.37
C THR A 10 20.99 -16.40 -3.48
N VAL A 11 20.24 -15.85 -4.44
CA VAL A 11 18.89 -16.32 -4.75
C VAL A 11 18.85 -16.68 -6.23
N ASN A 12 18.81 -17.98 -6.50
CA ASN A 12 18.43 -18.52 -7.80
C ASN A 12 16.90 -18.63 -7.82
N TYR A 13 16.23 -17.97 -8.76
CA TYR A 13 14.80 -18.21 -9.02
C TYR A 13 14.66 -19.33 -10.06
N GLY A 14 13.86 -20.36 -9.77
CA GLY A 14 13.65 -21.49 -10.67
C GLY A 14 13.21 -22.76 -9.94
N LEU A 15 12.77 -23.77 -10.70
CA LEU A 15 12.44 -25.11 -10.17
C LEU A 15 13.72 -25.86 -9.74
N ASP A 16 14.80 -25.68 -10.48
CA ASP A 16 16.12 -26.26 -10.22
C ASP A 16 16.67 -25.81 -8.86
N SER A 17 16.37 -24.57 -8.43
CA SER A 17 16.75 -24.02 -7.12
C SER A 17 16.20 -24.82 -5.93
N ARG A 18 15.09 -25.56 -6.11
CA ARG A 18 14.46 -26.35 -5.04
C ARG A 18 15.14 -27.70 -4.88
N GLU A 19 15.49 -28.33 -6.00
CA GLU A 19 16.21 -29.60 -6.02
C GLU A 19 17.67 -29.43 -5.58
N GLU A 20 18.29 -28.28 -5.90
CA GLU A 20 19.67 -27.95 -5.52
C GLU A 20 19.82 -27.39 -4.09
N GLY A 21 18.72 -27.12 -3.39
CA GLY A 21 18.78 -26.49 -2.05
C GLY A 21 19.31 -25.05 -2.07
N ALA A 22 19.25 -24.37 -3.21
CA ALA A 22 19.82 -23.04 -3.44
C ALA A 22 18.96 -21.88 -2.87
N PHE A 23 17.82 -22.18 -2.24
CA PHE A 23 17.00 -21.18 -1.55
C PHE A 23 17.63 -20.76 -0.22
N VAL A 24 18.25 -19.59 -0.20
CA VAL A 24 18.51 -18.89 1.07
C VAL A 24 17.32 -18.00 1.37
N GLU A 25 16.47 -18.40 2.34
CA GLU A 25 15.47 -17.48 2.88
C GLU A 25 16.19 -16.33 3.58
N ILE A 26 16.19 -15.14 2.96
CA ILE A 26 16.70 -13.93 3.59
C ILE A 26 15.58 -13.25 4.38
N GLY A 27 15.82 -13.00 5.65
CA GLY A 27 14.93 -12.23 6.52
C GLY A 27 15.64 -10.98 7.05
N GLY A 28 15.07 -10.37 8.08
CA GLY A 28 15.83 -9.36 8.83
C GLY A 28 16.27 -8.14 7.99
N PRO A 29 17.33 -7.43 8.45
CA PRO A 29 17.83 -6.22 7.80
C PRO A 29 18.40 -6.51 6.42
N ILE A 30 18.87 -7.75 6.19
CA ILE A 30 19.38 -8.22 4.91
C ILE A 30 18.28 -8.15 3.85
N ARG A 31 17.09 -8.71 4.13
CA ARG A 31 15.94 -8.61 3.20
C ARG A 31 15.58 -7.16 2.87
N TYR A 32 15.58 -6.28 3.86
CA TYR A 32 15.30 -4.86 3.62
C TYR A 32 16.37 -4.21 2.74
N LYS A 33 17.65 -4.42 3.04
CA LYS A 33 18.76 -3.89 2.25
C LYS A 33 18.71 -4.35 0.79
N VAL A 34 18.23 -5.57 0.56
CA VAL A 34 18.03 -6.14 -0.78
C VAL A 34 16.84 -5.50 -1.49
N LEU A 35 15.72 -5.30 -0.78
CA LEU A 35 14.59 -4.53 -1.30
C LEU A 35 14.96 -3.07 -1.63
N MET A 36 15.87 -2.48 -0.85
CA MET A 36 16.37 -1.12 -1.08
C MET A 36 17.40 -1.03 -2.23
N ASN A 37 17.91 -2.17 -2.71
CA ASN A 37 18.84 -2.25 -3.84
C ASN A 37 18.17 -2.72 -5.13
N LEU A 38 16.83 -2.76 -5.21
CA LEU A 38 16.13 -3.17 -6.42
C LEU A 38 16.34 -2.24 -7.62
N SER A 39 16.81 -1.01 -7.38
CA SER A 39 17.28 -0.10 -8.43
C SER A 39 18.64 -0.52 -9.03
N ASN A 40 19.38 -1.40 -8.36
CA ASN A 40 20.57 -2.02 -8.91
C ASN A 40 20.14 -3.28 -9.65
N MET A 41 20.48 -3.34 -10.93
CA MET A 41 20.06 -4.43 -11.81
C MET A 41 21.23 -5.37 -12.06
N ASP A 42 20.92 -6.66 -12.26
CA ASP A 42 21.88 -7.73 -12.54
C ASP A 42 22.79 -7.45 -13.75
N PHE A 43 22.26 -6.77 -14.77
CA PHE A 43 23.01 -6.39 -15.97
C PHE A 43 23.87 -5.12 -15.82
N PHE A 44 23.83 -4.45 -14.66
CA PHE A 44 24.74 -3.33 -14.40
C PHE A 44 26.18 -3.80 -14.24
N LEU A 45 27.13 -2.90 -14.50
CA LEU A 45 28.55 -3.13 -14.29
C LEU A 45 28.81 -3.57 -12.84
N SER A 46 29.81 -4.44 -12.65
CA SER A 46 30.13 -5.05 -11.34
C SER A 46 30.20 -4.06 -10.17
N LYS A 47 30.70 -2.83 -10.40
CA LYS A 47 30.73 -1.77 -9.37
C LYS A 47 29.36 -1.40 -8.77
N TYR A 48 28.26 -1.76 -9.43
CA TYR A 48 26.88 -1.49 -9.00
C TYR A 48 26.10 -2.77 -8.65
N SER A 49 26.47 -3.91 -9.21
CA SER A 49 25.75 -5.19 -9.08
C SER A 49 26.48 -6.22 -8.21
N GLU A 50 27.74 -5.97 -7.88
CA GLU A 50 28.61 -6.83 -7.07
C GLU A 50 29.19 -6.08 -5.85
N ASP A 51 29.40 -6.80 -4.75
CA ASP A 51 30.07 -6.28 -3.55
C ASP A 51 31.55 -6.70 -3.46
N GLU A 52 32.29 -6.11 -2.52
CA GLU A 52 33.73 -6.38 -2.32
C GLU A 52 34.04 -7.84 -1.93
N ALA A 53 33.03 -8.60 -1.48
CA ALA A 53 33.14 -10.01 -1.14
C ALA A 53 32.78 -10.94 -2.32
N GLY A 54 32.52 -10.38 -3.51
CA GLY A 54 32.16 -11.12 -4.72
C GLY A 54 30.71 -11.60 -4.77
N ASN A 55 29.83 -11.09 -3.89
CA ASN A 55 28.40 -11.36 -3.99
C ASN A 55 27.81 -10.52 -5.12
N LYS A 56 26.82 -11.07 -5.84
CA LYS A 56 26.21 -10.40 -6.98
C LYS A 56 24.70 -10.58 -7.05
N ILE A 57 24.01 -9.62 -7.65
CA ILE A 57 22.59 -9.75 -8.01
C ILE A 57 22.50 -10.74 -9.19
N LEU A 58 21.78 -11.84 -9.00
CA LEU A 58 21.67 -12.91 -10.01
C LEU A 58 20.47 -12.78 -10.93
N ASP A 59 19.37 -12.21 -10.43
CA ASP A 59 18.16 -11.95 -11.20
C ASP A 59 17.40 -10.77 -10.57
N SER A 60 17.44 -9.60 -11.20
CA SER A 60 16.64 -8.43 -10.82
C SER A 60 15.26 -8.38 -11.51
N SER A 61 14.94 -9.37 -12.34
CA SER A 61 13.63 -9.50 -13.00
C SER A 61 12.54 -10.07 -12.12
N MET A 62 12.88 -10.60 -10.94
CA MET A 62 11.94 -11.26 -10.02
C MET A 62 11.18 -12.41 -10.69
N GLY A 63 11.88 -13.22 -11.50
CA GLY A 63 11.29 -14.29 -12.31
C GLY A 63 10.70 -13.83 -13.65
N GLY A 64 10.75 -12.54 -13.97
CA GLY A 64 10.29 -11.99 -15.24
C GLY A 64 11.00 -12.58 -16.45
N VAL A 65 12.31 -12.86 -16.35
CA VAL A 65 13.10 -13.48 -17.43
C VAL A 65 12.56 -14.88 -17.75
N ALA A 66 12.43 -15.72 -16.72
CA ALA A 66 11.90 -17.08 -16.88
C ALA A 66 10.47 -17.09 -17.41
N ALA A 67 9.59 -16.22 -16.88
CA ALA A 67 8.22 -16.09 -17.35
C ALA A 67 8.15 -15.66 -18.82
N TYR A 68 9.00 -14.72 -19.24
CA TYR A 68 9.04 -14.23 -20.61
C TYR A 68 9.47 -15.32 -21.59
N ALA A 69 10.53 -16.09 -21.29
CA ALA A 69 10.93 -17.24 -22.10
C ALA A 69 9.88 -18.36 -22.11
N PHE A 70 9.17 -18.59 -21.01
CA PHE A 70 8.09 -19.58 -21.01
C PHE A 70 6.97 -19.15 -21.97
N LEU A 71 6.54 -17.88 -21.89
CA LEU A 71 5.50 -17.33 -22.76
C LEU A 71 5.89 -17.39 -24.24
N SER A 72 7.17 -17.14 -24.58
CA SER A 72 7.64 -17.16 -25.97
C SER A 72 7.62 -18.56 -26.60
N ASN A 73 7.54 -19.62 -25.81
CA ASN A 73 7.46 -21.00 -26.29
C ASN A 73 6.01 -21.53 -26.40
N LEU A 74 5.01 -20.73 -26.03
CA LEU A 74 3.62 -21.15 -26.13
C LEU A 74 3.17 -21.17 -27.60
N PRO A 75 2.43 -22.19 -28.05
CA PRO A 75 2.10 -22.39 -29.47
C PRO A 75 1.21 -21.30 -30.08
N TYR A 76 0.60 -20.45 -29.25
CA TYR A 76 -0.26 -19.34 -29.65
C TYR A 76 0.39 -17.97 -29.41
N VAL A 77 1.70 -17.92 -29.13
CA VAL A 77 2.47 -16.69 -28.97
C VAL A 77 3.48 -16.58 -30.09
N ASP A 78 3.48 -15.44 -30.77
CA ASP A 78 4.57 -15.09 -31.69
C ASP A 78 5.74 -14.51 -30.87
N GLY A 79 6.76 -15.33 -30.64
CA GLY A 79 7.96 -14.97 -29.88
C GLY A 79 8.75 -13.80 -30.47
N GLU A 80 8.56 -13.46 -31.75
CA GLU A 80 9.22 -12.34 -32.41
C GLU A 80 8.44 -11.03 -32.29
N ARG A 81 7.20 -11.07 -31.78
CA ARG A 81 6.32 -9.90 -31.61
C ARG A 81 5.94 -9.65 -30.15
N MET A 82 6.86 -9.97 -29.23
CA MET A 82 6.64 -9.80 -27.80
C MET A 82 7.18 -8.46 -27.28
N ALA A 83 6.57 -7.96 -26.20
CA ALA A 83 6.98 -6.75 -25.48
C ALA A 83 6.95 -7.00 -23.96
N VAL A 84 7.60 -6.13 -23.20
CA VAL A 84 7.60 -6.19 -21.73
C VAL A 84 7.13 -4.86 -21.14
N SER A 85 6.32 -4.93 -20.10
CA SER A 85 5.88 -3.75 -19.34
C SER A 85 5.89 -4.02 -17.85
N GLY A 86 6.11 -2.96 -17.07
CA GLY A 86 6.06 -3.01 -15.62
C GLY A 86 5.73 -1.65 -15.02
N HIS A 87 5.22 -1.67 -13.80
CA HIS A 87 4.88 -0.49 -13.02
C HIS A 87 5.74 -0.42 -11.76
N SER A 88 6.25 0.77 -11.43
CA SER A 88 7.06 0.99 -10.22
C SER A 88 8.24 0.02 -10.17
N MET A 89 8.37 -0.80 -9.11
CA MET A 89 9.35 -1.89 -9.04
C MET A 89 9.38 -2.81 -10.27
N GLY A 90 8.25 -3.02 -10.94
CA GLY A 90 8.16 -3.82 -12.16
C GLY A 90 8.91 -3.22 -13.35
N THR A 91 9.24 -1.91 -13.33
CA THR A 91 10.05 -1.29 -14.38
C THR A 91 11.49 -1.77 -14.34
N TRP A 92 12.06 -1.97 -13.14
CA TRP A 92 13.39 -2.58 -12.99
C TRP A 92 13.39 -4.03 -13.48
N ALA A 93 12.31 -4.76 -13.22
CA ALA A 93 12.15 -6.10 -13.76
C ALA A 93 12.06 -6.08 -15.30
N SER A 94 11.34 -5.12 -15.88
CA SER A 94 11.21 -4.97 -17.33
C SER A 94 12.54 -4.63 -18.00
N TRP A 95 13.34 -3.76 -17.38
CA TRP A 95 14.71 -3.50 -17.82
C TRP A 95 15.57 -4.77 -17.80
N SER A 96 15.49 -5.55 -16.73
CA SER A 96 16.26 -6.80 -16.58
C SER A 96 15.86 -7.85 -17.63
N VAL A 97 14.57 -8.01 -17.91
CA VAL A 97 14.07 -8.88 -19.00
C VAL A 97 14.61 -8.43 -20.35
N ALA A 98 14.52 -7.15 -20.66
CA ALA A 98 14.99 -6.61 -21.92
C ALA A 98 16.52 -6.77 -22.08
N ALA A 99 17.29 -6.60 -21.00
CA ALA A 99 18.73 -6.83 -21.01
C ALA A 99 19.07 -8.30 -21.23
N ALA A 100 18.41 -9.23 -20.53
CA ALA A 100 18.67 -10.66 -20.61
C ALA A 100 18.44 -11.26 -22.01
N TYR A 101 17.52 -10.67 -22.78
CA TYR A 101 17.19 -11.10 -24.14
C TYR A 101 17.72 -10.16 -25.23
N SER A 102 18.51 -9.13 -24.89
CA SER A 102 19.14 -8.25 -25.87
C SER A 102 19.90 -9.05 -26.94
N GLY A 103 19.66 -8.72 -28.21
CA GLY A 103 20.28 -9.38 -29.36
C GLY A 103 19.80 -10.81 -29.67
N LYS A 104 18.84 -11.36 -28.90
CA LYS A 104 18.26 -12.69 -29.16
C LYS A 104 16.98 -12.58 -29.99
N THR A 105 16.54 -13.68 -30.60
CA THR A 105 15.32 -13.76 -31.40
C THR A 105 14.09 -13.27 -30.62
N ILE A 106 13.97 -13.70 -29.37
CA ILE A 106 12.88 -13.31 -28.46
C ILE A 106 13.14 -11.99 -27.73
N ALA A 107 14.04 -11.13 -28.18
CA ALA A 107 14.23 -9.82 -27.57
C ALA A 107 12.90 -9.03 -27.57
N PRO A 108 12.49 -8.41 -26.43
CA PRO A 108 11.33 -7.54 -26.43
C PRO A 108 11.47 -6.46 -27.50
N LYS A 109 10.46 -6.32 -28.37
CA LYS A 109 10.41 -5.29 -29.41
C LYS A 109 9.98 -3.93 -28.86
N ALA A 110 9.40 -3.92 -27.66
CA ALA A 110 9.13 -2.71 -26.89
C ALA A 110 9.29 -2.94 -25.39
N VAL A 111 9.67 -1.88 -24.68
CA VAL A 111 9.71 -1.82 -23.22
C VAL A 111 8.83 -0.66 -22.76
N VAL A 112 7.77 -0.94 -22.01
CA VAL A 112 6.84 0.09 -21.49
C VAL A 112 6.97 0.20 -19.98
N LEU A 113 7.54 1.29 -19.51
CA LEU A 113 7.85 1.55 -18.10
C LEU A 113 6.81 2.52 -17.54
N GLN A 114 6.06 2.10 -16.53
CA GLN A 114 5.05 2.94 -15.89
C GLN A 114 5.57 3.41 -14.53
N ALA A 115 5.86 4.71 -14.41
CA ALA A 115 6.58 5.28 -13.26
C ALA A 115 7.91 4.53 -13.01
N GLY A 116 8.83 4.65 -13.97
CA GLY A 116 10.12 3.97 -13.97
C GLY A 116 11.31 4.89 -13.74
N GLU A 117 12.41 4.30 -13.27
CA GLU A 117 13.68 4.98 -13.06
C GLU A 117 14.55 4.86 -14.32
N LEU A 118 15.18 5.97 -14.71
CA LEU A 118 16.19 6.00 -15.77
C LEU A 118 17.60 5.78 -15.23
N PHE A 119 18.51 5.40 -16.12
CA PHE A 119 19.92 5.25 -15.83
C PHE A 119 20.78 5.72 -16.99
N THR A 120 22.00 6.10 -16.68
CA THR A 120 23.00 6.53 -17.65
C THR A 120 23.67 5.32 -18.32
N GLN A 121 24.20 5.52 -19.53
CA GLN A 121 24.82 4.45 -20.33
C GLN A 121 26.12 3.88 -19.71
N ASP A 122 26.74 4.58 -18.77
CA ASP A 122 27.92 4.13 -18.02
C ASP A 122 27.57 3.19 -16.84
N ALA A 123 26.28 2.91 -16.63
CA ALA A 123 25.82 1.95 -15.63
C ALA A 123 25.91 0.49 -16.09
N TYR A 124 25.99 0.22 -17.40
CA TYR A 124 25.93 -1.11 -18.01
C TYR A 124 26.76 -1.20 -19.29
N ASP A 125 26.89 -2.39 -19.87
CA ASP A 125 27.54 -2.61 -21.16
C ASP A 125 26.63 -2.15 -22.32
N SER A 126 26.61 -0.84 -22.57
CA SER A 126 25.80 -0.21 -23.63
C SER A 126 26.26 -0.56 -25.05
N GLY A 127 27.42 -1.19 -25.22
CA GLY A 127 27.88 -1.72 -26.51
C GLY A 127 27.13 -3.00 -26.92
N ASN A 128 26.80 -3.85 -25.94
CA ASN A 128 26.19 -5.16 -26.16
C ASN A 128 24.71 -5.24 -25.75
N ILE A 129 24.28 -4.41 -24.80
CA ILE A 129 22.90 -4.39 -24.31
C ILE A 129 22.14 -3.26 -24.99
N ARG A 130 21.06 -3.62 -25.69
CA ARG A 130 20.16 -2.69 -26.35
C ARG A 130 18.74 -2.90 -25.86
N PHE A 131 18.05 -1.79 -25.59
CA PHE A 131 16.64 -1.79 -25.21
C PHE A 131 15.82 -1.30 -26.39
N ASN A 132 14.92 -2.13 -26.93
CA ASN A 132 14.14 -1.73 -28.11
C ASN A 132 12.92 -0.90 -27.69
N ASN A 133 12.67 0.17 -28.42
CA ASN A 133 11.45 1.00 -28.38
C ASN A 133 10.93 1.23 -26.96
N VAL A 134 11.57 2.14 -26.22
CA VAL A 134 11.27 2.37 -24.81
C VAL A 134 10.30 3.53 -24.62
N LEU A 135 9.13 3.24 -24.04
CA LEU A 135 8.18 4.22 -23.55
C LEU A 135 8.29 4.34 -22.03
N LEU A 136 8.51 5.55 -21.53
CA LEU A 136 8.43 5.85 -20.11
C LEU A 136 7.21 6.71 -19.82
N LEU A 137 6.19 6.13 -19.19
CA LEU A 137 5.05 6.87 -18.65
C LEU A 137 5.47 7.49 -17.31
N THR A 138 5.38 8.81 -17.21
CA THR A 138 5.78 9.59 -16.05
C THR A 138 4.56 10.24 -15.40
N ALA A 139 4.32 9.93 -14.12
CA ALA A 139 3.27 10.56 -13.34
C ALA A 139 3.69 11.99 -12.93
N LYS A 140 2.82 12.97 -13.15
CA LYS A 140 3.05 14.37 -12.74
C LYS A 140 3.35 14.47 -11.24
N TRP A 141 2.55 13.76 -10.45
CA TRP A 141 2.63 13.72 -9.01
C TRP A 141 3.14 12.34 -8.58
N ASP A 142 4.42 12.05 -8.80
CA ASP A 142 5.02 10.80 -8.32
C ASP A 142 5.56 10.97 -6.90
N GLU A 143 5.08 10.14 -5.97
CA GLU A 143 5.48 10.15 -4.56
C GLU A 143 6.95 9.72 -4.35
N PHE A 144 7.56 9.04 -5.33
CA PHE A 144 8.89 8.47 -5.20
C PHE A 144 9.92 9.31 -5.94
N SER A 145 11.00 9.70 -5.26
CA SER A 145 12.02 10.58 -5.85
C SER A 145 12.75 9.94 -7.03
N MET A 146 13.03 8.64 -7.01
CA MET A 146 13.71 7.95 -8.11
C MET A 146 12.94 7.99 -9.43
N PHE A 147 11.61 8.08 -9.40
CA PHE A 147 10.77 8.19 -10.62
C PHE A 147 10.58 9.65 -11.08
N ARG A 148 11.14 10.60 -10.32
CA ARG A 148 11.23 12.03 -10.66
C ARG A 148 12.66 12.45 -10.99
N ASP A 149 13.51 11.49 -11.35
CA ASP A 149 14.95 11.68 -11.58
C ASP A 149 15.64 12.38 -10.39
N TYR A 150 15.22 11.99 -9.17
CA TYR A 150 15.66 12.54 -7.89
C TYR A 150 15.41 14.03 -7.68
N SER A 151 14.55 14.65 -8.50
CA SER A 151 14.05 15.99 -8.24
C SER A 151 13.39 16.06 -6.86
N LYS A 152 13.58 17.17 -6.14
CA LYS A 152 12.86 17.43 -4.88
C LYS A 152 11.41 17.86 -5.13
N GLN A 153 11.15 18.47 -6.29
CA GLN A 153 9.83 18.93 -6.71
C GLN A 153 9.07 17.81 -7.42
N THR A 154 7.77 18.01 -7.60
CA THR A 154 6.99 17.16 -8.53
C THR A 154 7.50 17.30 -9.96
N VAL A 155 7.18 16.32 -10.81
CA VAL A 155 7.68 16.27 -12.19
C VAL A 155 7.32 17.56 -12.93
N ASN A 156 8.33 18.22 -13.50
CA ASN A 156 8.17 19.46 -14.24
C ASN A 156 9.19 19.53 -15.38
N ASP A 157 9.27 20.66 -16.08
CA ASP A 157 10.14 20.81 -17.24
C ASP A 157 11.63 20.64 -16.93
N SER A 158 12.07 20.82 -15.67
CA SER A 158 13.46 20.52 -15.29
C SER A 158 13.78 19.04 -15.42
N VAL A 159 12.79 18.16 -15.23
CA VAL A 159 12.97 16.70 -15.27
C VAL A 159 13.17 16.24 -16.71
N ILE A 160 12.32 16.64 -17.66
CA ILE A 160 12.49 16.24 -19.08
C ILE A 160 13.74 16.85 -19.74
N ARG A 161 14.25 17.96 -19.20
CA ARG A 161 15.41 18.69 -19.71
C ARG A 161 16.71 18.33 -18.98
N ASP A 162 16.66 17.44 -18.00
CA ASP A 162 17.87 17.03 -17.28
C ASP A 162 18.78 16.14 -18.16
N GLU A 163 19.94 15.80 -17.60
CA GLU A 163 20.98 15.04 -18.28
C GLU A 163 20.51 13.62 -18.60
N VAL A 164 19.94 12.91 -17.62
CA VAL A 164 19.53 11.51 -17.80
C VAL A 164 18.39 11.38 -18.81
N SER A 165 17.46 12.34 -18.85
CA SER A 165 16.37 12.39 -19.82
C SER A 165 16.84 12.71 -21.21
N SER A 166 17.72 13.71 -21.34
CA SER A 166 18.27 14.11 -22.64
C SER A 166 19.05 12.94 -23.26
N ALA A 167 19.86 12.24 -22.44
CA ALA A 167 20.58 11.04 -22.85
C ALA A 167 19.62 9.88 -23.22
N PHE A 168 18.59 9.63 -22.40
CA PHE A 168 17.58 8.60 -22.69
C PHE A 168 16.85 8.84 -24.02
N LEU A 169 16.49 10.10 -24.31
CA LEU A 169 15.79 10.48 -25.54
C LEU A 169 16.73 10.57 -26.76
N GLY A 170 18.04 10.57 -26.56
CA GLY A 170 19.03 10.76 -27.64
C GLY A 170 19.05 12.17 -28.21
N VAL A 171 18.80 13.20 -27.38
CA VAL A 171 18.71 14.61 -27.79
C VAL A 171 19.77 15.47 -27.10
N PRO A 172 20.10 16.66 -27.64
CA PRO A 172 21.00 17.59 -26.95
C PRO A 172 20.49 17.94 -25.55
N PHE A 173 21.43 18.10 -24.60
CA PHE A 173 21.12 18.46 -23.22
C PHE A 173 20.16 19.65 -23.14
N GLY A 174 19.08 19.52 -22.36
CA GLY A 174 18.11 20.58 -22.13
C GLY A 174 17.02 20.72 -23.19
N THR A 175 17.02 19.91 -24.25
CA THR A 175 16.09 20.04 -25.38
C THR A 175 14.94 19.01 -25.41
N GLY A 176 14.91 18.09 -24.45
CA GLY A 176 13.86 17.09 -24.33
C GLY A 176 12.45 17.71 -24.20
N GLN A 177 11.48 17.06 -24.84
CA GLN A 177 10.07 17.46 -24.79
C GLN A 177 9.18 16.31 -24.33
N TRP A 178 8.20 16.62 -23.49
CA TRP A 178 7.19 15.66 -23.05
C TRP A 178 6.32 15.21 -24.22
N ASN A 179 5.95 13.93 -24.24
CA ASN A 179 5.00 13.32 -25.18
C ASN A 179 5.46 13.32 -26.65
N THR A 180 6.74 13.58 -26.90
CA THR A 180 7.36 13.54 -28.22
C THR A 180 8.12 12.22 -28.40
N THR A 181 7.90 11.52 -29.52
CA THR A 181 8.74 10.39 -29.91
C THR A 181 9.99 10.89 -30.63
N TYR A 182 11.13 10.38 -30.20
CA TYR A 182 12.42 10.49 -30.88
C TYR A 182 12.86 9.11 -31.35
N GLY A 183 13.77 9.04 -32.32
CA GLY A 183 14.22 7.78 -32.93
C GLY A 183 13.20 7.15 -33.88
N ASP A 184 13.43 5.89 -34.23
CA ASP A 184 12.62 5.11 -35.17
C ASP A 184 12.21 3.76 -34.53
N PHE A 185 10.99 3.30 -34.80
CA PHE A 185 10.52 2.00 -34.32
C PHE A 185 11.19 0.84 -35.07
N ALA A 186 11.52 1.03 -36.35
CA ALA A 186 12.04 -0.01 -37.23
C ALA A 186 13.44 -0.50 -36.81
N ASP A 187 14.26 0.38 -36.25
CA ASP A 187 15.60 0.05 -35.76
C ASP A 187 15.67 -0.16 -34.23
N GLY A 188 14.53 -0.07 -33.53
CA GLY A 188 14.44 -0.22 -32.08
C GLY A 188 14.85 1.03 -31.28
N SER A 189 15.21 2.13 -31.94
CA SER A 189 15.71 3.34 -31.28
C SER A 189 14.61 4.26 -30.75
N ALA A 190 13.32 3.98 -30.99
CA ALA A 190 12.24 4.86 -30.56
C ALA A 190 12.25 5.10 -29.04
N ARG A 191 12.13 6.35 -28.61
CA ARG A 191 12.08 6.76 -27.20
C ARG A 191 11.04 7.84 -26.99
N ARG A 192 10.27 7.72 -25.90
CA ARG A 192 9.33 8.76 -25.45
C ARG A 192 9.22 8.78 -23.94
N ARG A 193 9.18 9.98 -23.36
CA ARG A 193 8.64 10.19 -22.01
C ARG A 193 7.26 10.81 -22.10
N GLU A 194 6.24 10.09 -21.66
CA GLU A 194 4.84 10.53 -21.69
C GLU A 194 4.45 11.07 -20.31
N LEU A 195 4.16 12.37 -20.21
CA LEU A 195 3.68 13.00 -18.98
C LEU A 195 2.18 12.78 -18.82
N VAL A 196 1.79 12.15 -17.71
CA VAL A 196 0.40 11.88 -17.37
C VAL A 196 0.03 12.64 -16.09
N LEU A 197 -1.10 13.35 -16.11
CA LEU A 197 -1.58 14.17 -15.00
C LEU A 197 -2.26 13.31 -13.93
N THR A 198 -1.48 12.48 -13.27
CA THR A 198 -1.92 11.51 -12.26
C THR A 198 -0.82 11.29 -11.22
N ASN A 199 -1.12 10.48 -10.20
CA ASN A 199 -0.13 10.06 -9.20
C ASN A 199 0.48 8.70 -9.51
N HIS A 200 1.48 8.30 -8.72
CA HIS A 200 2.21 7.06 -8.93
C HIS A 200 1.31 5.83 -9.05
N ARG A 201 0.30 5.71 -8.17
CA ARG A 201 -0.61 4.54 -8.13
C ARG A 201 -1.62 4.54 -9.25
N LEU A 202 -2.21 5.71 -9.51
CA LEU A 202 -3.28 5.88 -10.48
C LEU A 202 -2.80 5.90 -11.94
N LEU A 203 -1.47 5.93 -12.17
CA LEU A 203 -0.90 5.82 -13.51
C LEU A 203 -1.34 4.56 -14.26
N THR A 204 -1.44 3.43 -13.55
CA THR A 204 -1.92 2.16 -14.11
C THR A 204 -3.42 2.14 -14.43
N HIS A 205 -4.17 3.12 -13.91
CA HIS A 205 -5.62 3.25 -14.08
C HIS A 205 -5.97 4.56 -14.82
N ASP A 206 -5.02 5.13 -15.55
CA ASP A 206 -5.20 6.36 -16.32
C ASP A 206 -5.45 6.05 -17.80
N LYS A 207 -6.51 6.63 -18.37
CA LYS A 207 -6.92 6.37 -19.75
C LYS A 207 -5.87 6.78 -20.78
N ARG A 208 -5.15 7.88 -20.51
CA ARG A 208 -4.08 8.37 -21.38
C ARG A 208 -2.86 7.46 -21.29
N ALA A 209 -2.49 7.02 -20.10
CA ALA A 209 -1.39 6.07 -19.89
C ALA A 209 -1.64 4.75 -20.66
N ILE A 210 -2.86 4.20 -20.56
CA ILE A 210 -3.26 2.99 -21.28
C ILE A 210 -3.28 3.22 -22.79
N ALA A 211 -3.85 4.34 -23.26
CA ALA A 211 -3.88 4.66 -24.69
C ALA A 211 -2.47 4.80 -25.27
N ALA A 212 -1.57 5.50 -24.58
CA ALA A 212 -0.17 5.64 -24.99
C ALA A 212 0.56 4.29 -25.01
N THR A 213 0.27 3.40 -24.06
CA THR A 213 0.81 2.05 -24.04
C THR A 213 0.34 1.23 -25.24
N ILE A 214 -0.97 1.23 -25.51
CA ILE A 214 -1.55 0.50 -26.65
C ILE A 214 -0.95 0.99 -27.96
N ASP A 215 -0.86 2.30 -28.18
CA ASP A 215 -0.26 2.86 -29.40
C ASP A 215 1.21 2.50 -29.57
N TRP A 216 1.94 2.44 -28.47
CA TRP A 216 3.36 2.12 -28.50
C TRP A 216 3.59 0.66 -28.83
N LEU A 217 2.77 -0.22 -28.25
CA LEU A 217 2.79 -1.64 -28.59
C LEU A 217 2.34 -1.86 -30.03
N ASP A 218 1.28 -1.18 -30.48
CA ASP A 218 0.82 -1.28 -31.86
C ASP A 218 1.92 -0.89 -32.85
N GLN A 219 2.62 0.23 -32.63
CA GLN A 219 3.73 0.63 -33.50
C GLN A 219 4.94 -0.33 -33.44
N ALA A 220 5.22 -0.95 -32.30
CA ALA A 220 6.41 -1.78 -32.11
C ALA A 220 6.22 -3.26 -32.45
N ILE A 221 5.01 -3.80 -32.28
CA ILE A 221 4.70 -5.23 -32.49
C ILE A 221 3.50 -5.46 -33.41
N GLY A 222 2.81 -4.41 -33.86
CA GLY A 222 1.63 -4.49 -34.75
C GLY A 222 0.45 -5.18 -34.08
N ILE A 223 -0.32 -4.50 -33.24
CA ILE A 223 -1.46 -5.18 -32.62
C ILE A 223 -2.58 -5.27 -33.66
N GLU A 224 -2.97 -6.48 -34.05
CA GLU A 224 -4.10 -6.70 -34.96
C GLU A 224 -5.43 -6.48 -34.21
N THR A 225 -5.97 -5.27 -34.27
CA THR A 225 -7.24 -4.91 -33.61
C THR A 225 -8.00 -3.82 -34.36
N ASP A 226 -9.33 -3.94 -34.41
CA ASP A 226 -10.23 -2.90 -34.94
C ASP A 226 -10.59 -1.84 -33.88
N LEU A 227 -10.20 -2.07 -32.62
CA LEU A 227 -10.51 -1.16 -31.51
C LEU A 227 -9.55 0.02 -31.51
N LYS A 228 -10.09 1.22 -31.32
CA LYS A 228 -9.24 2.41 -31.12
C LYS A 228 -8.60 2.31 -29.73
N ARG A 229 -7.39 2.85 -29.58
CA ARG A 229 -6.69 3.01 -28.29
C ARG A 229 -7.54 3.63 -27.17
N THR A 230 -8.54 4.44 -27.53
CA THR A 230 -9.45 5.15 -26.62
C THR A 230 -10.70 4.36 -26.26
N ASP A 231 -10.95 3.22 -26.91
CA ASP A 231 -12.13 2.37 -26.68
C ASP A 231 -11.92 1.53 -25.41
N GLN A 232 -11.90 2.24 -24.27
CA GLN A 232 -11.53 1.70 -22.97
C GLN A 232 -12.74 1.64 -22.03
N VAL A 233 -13.10 0.43 -21.59
CA VAL A 233 -14.23 0.19 -20.65
C VAL A 233 -13.79 -0.09 -19.21
N PHE A 234 -12.48 -0.23 -18.95
CA PHE A 234 -11.97 -0.64 -17.64
C PHE A 234 -12.44 0.27 -16.50
N ALA A 235 -12.54 1.59 -16.73
CA ALA A 235 -12.96 2.55 -15.71
C ALA A 235 -14.42 2.31 -15.27
N LEU A 236 -15.30 1.89 -16.19
CA LEU A 236 -16.66 1.49 -15.84
C LEU A 236 -16.63 0.24 -14.97
N LYS A 237 -15.81 -0.76 -15.34
CA LYS A 237 -15.60 -1.96 -14.53
C LYS A 237 -15.09 -1.61 -13.12
N GLU A 238 -14.14 -0.68 -12.98
CA GLU A 238 -13.67 -0.21 -11.68
C GLU A 238 -14.77 0.45 -10.83
N VAL A 239 -15.63 1.28 -11.44
CA VAL A 239 -16.79 1.88 -10.74
C VAL A 239 -17.80 0.80 -10.31
N LEU A 240 -18.09 -0.16 -11.18
CA LEU A 240 -19.02 -1.26 -10.86
C LEU A 240 -18.48 -2.15 -9.73
N VAL A 241 -17.17 -2.42 -9.72
CA VAL A 241 -16.52 -3.16 -8.63
C VAL A 241 -16.61 -2.36 -7.33
N LEU A 242 -16.36 -1.03 -7.35
CA LEU A 242 -16.54 -0.20 -6.16
C LEU A 242 -17.99 -0.25 -5.62
N ILE A 243 -18.99 -0.21 -6.50
CA ILE A 243 -20.40 -0.37 -6.12
C ILE A 243 -20.63 -1.74 -5.48
N ALA A 244 -20.06 -2.80 -6.05
CA ALA A 244 -20.14 -4.15 -5.48
C ALA A 244 -19.49 -4.21 -4.09
N THR A 245 -18.30 -3.64 -3.91
CA THR A 245 -17.61 -3.55 -2.61
C THR A 245 -18.46 -2.83 -1.56
N ILE A 246 -19.00 -1.66 -1.89
CA ILE A 246 -19.85 -0.89 -0.96
C ILE A 246 -21.15 -1.65 -0.65
N SER A 247 -21.75 -2.31 -1.65
CA SER A 247 -22.96 -3.11 -1.47
C SER A 247 -22.71 -4.32 -0.57
N ALA A 248 -21.57 -5.00 -0.72
CA ALA A 248 -21.17 -6.09 0.14
C ALA A 248 -20.99 -5.61 1.60
N ILE A 249 -20.30 -4.49 1.81
CA ILE A 249 -20.16 -3.87 3.15
C ILE A 249 -21.53 -3.48 3.73
N ALA A 250 -22.42 -2.88 2.92
CA ALA A 250 -23.76 -2.51 3.36
C ALA A 250 -24.60 -3.73 3.73
N SER A 251 -24.47 -4.85 3.00
CA SER A 251 -25.16 -6.10 3.29
C SER A 251 -24.66 -6.76 4.59
N MET A 252 -23.35 -6.71 4.86
CA MET A 252 -22.81 -7.15 6.16
C MET A 252 -23.44 -6.35 7.30
N PHE A 253 -23.61 -5.04 7.11
CA PHE A 253 -24.22 -4.19 8.11
C PHE A 253 -25.68 -4.54 8.36
N ALA A 254 -26.46 -4.76 7.30
CA ALA A 254 -27.84 -5.21 7.43
C ALA A 254 -27.93 -6.55 8.19
N LEU A 255 -27.04 -7.50 7.88
CA LEU A 255 -26.97 -8.78 8.58
C LEU A 255 -26.60 -8.61 10.05
N MET A 256 -25.60 -7.77 10.37
CA MET A 256 -25.23 -7.46 11.76
C MET A 256 -26.42 -6.92 12.55
N MET A 257 -27.17 -5.98 11.98
CA MET A 257 -28.36 -5.41 12.62
C MET A 257 -29.43 -6.47 12.90
N LEU A 258 -29.66 -7.40 11.97
CA LEU A 258 -30.59 -8.52 12.19
C LEU A 258 -30.08 -9.48 13.28
N LEU A 259 -28.78 -9.79 13.28
CA LEU A 259 -28.19 -10.67 14.28
C LEU A 259 -28.27 -10.07 15.68
N LEU A 260 -28.06 -8.75 15.85
CA LEU A 260 -28.20 -8.08 17.14
C LEU A 260 -29.60 -8.16 17.75
N GLU A 261 -30.64 -8.45 16.95
CA GLU A 261 -31.99 -8.70 17.44
C GLU A 261 -32.21 -10.14 17.93
N VAL A 262 -31.32 -11.07 17.56
CA VAL A 262 -31.37 -12.45 18.03
C VAL A 262 -30.99 -12.49 19.52
N PRO A 263 -31.77 -13.18 20.38
CA PRO A 263 -31.55 -13.18 21.83
C PRO A 263 -30.10 -13.51 22.26
N PHE A 264 -29.42 -14.36 21.50
CA PHE A 264 -28.02 -14.70 21.74
C PHE A 264 -27.09 -13.48 21.63
N PHE A 265 -27.18 -12.74 20.52
CA PHE A 265 -26.33 -11.57 20.22
C PHE A 265 -26.86 -10.26 20.79
N ARG A 266 -28.13 -10.19 21.20
CA ARG A 266 -28.71 -9.01 21.86
C ARG A 266 -27.93 -8.56 23.09
N TYR A 267 -27.26 -9.51 23.78
CA TYR A 267 -26.32 -9.22 24.87
C TYR A 267 -25.14 -8.31 24.47
N ILE A 268 -24.87 -8.09 23.19
CA ILE A 268 -23.78 -7.19 22.76
C ILE A 268 -24.24 -5.72 22.79
N SER A 269 -25.54 -5.46 22.63
CA SER A 269 -26.10 -4.13 22.51
C SER A 269 -26.35 -3.52 23.89
N HIS A 270 -25.54 -2.51 24.25
CA HIS A 270 -25.56 -1.83 25.54
C HIS A 270 -25.56 -0.30 25.38
N PRO A 271 -26.61 0.30 24.79
CA PRO A 271 -26.71 1.75 24.62
C PRO A 271 -26.67 2.50 25.97
N GLU A 272 -27.12 1.88 27.06
CA GLU A 272 -27.05 2.42 28.41
C GLU A 272 -25.61 2.61 28.90
N ALA A 273 -24.64 1.83 28.42
CA ALA A 273 -23.23 2.02 28.76
C ALA A 273 -22.69 3.34 28.20
N VAL A 274 -23.18 3.75 27.02
CA VAL A 274 -22.87 5.06 26.42
C VAL A 274 -23.50 6.18 27.24
N ALA A 275 -24.75 6.00 27.69
CA ALA A 275 -25.44 6.98 28.54
C ALA A 275 -24.76 7.14 29.90
N GLU A 276 -24.37 6.05 30.56
CA GLU A 276 -23.70 6.08 31.86
C GLU A 276 -22.39 6.88 31.82
N ARG A 277 -21.58 6.67 30.77
CA ARG A 277 -20.33 7.42 30.59
C ARG A 277 -20.55 8.89 30.22
N ALA A 278 -21.75 9.29 29.81
CA ALA A 278 -22.05 10.65 29.33
C ALA A 278 -21.72 11.72 30.39
N GLU A 279 -21.90 11.41 31.68
CA GLU A 279 -21.59 12.32 32.80
C GLU A 279 -20.08 12.56 32.96
N LYS A 280 -19.25 11.61 32.54
CA LYS A 280 -17.77 11.67 32.62
C LYS A 280 -17.12 12.24 31.36
N VAL A 281 -17.93 12.59 30.34
CA VAL A 281 -17.44 13.08 29.05
C VAL A 281 -16.68 14.40 29.22
N LYS A 282 -15.44 14.43 28.73
CA LYS A 282 -14.67 15.67 28.63
C LYS A 282 -15.33 16.57 27.58
N THR A 283 -15.45 17.86 27.90
CA THR A 283 -16.01 18.87 26.99
C THR A 283 -15.02 20.00 26.71
N GLY A 284 -15.30 20.78 25.67
CA GLY A 284 -14.50 21.93 25.27
C GLY A 284 -13.01 21.59 25.08
N TRP A 285 -12.15 22.42 25.65
CA TRP A 285 -10.69 22.28 25.52
C TRP A 285 -10.12 20.99 26.14
N SER A 286 -10.76 20.43 27.17
CA SER A 286 -10.29 19.20 27.82
C SER A 286 -10.34 18.01 26.87
N TRP A 287 -11.40 17.93 26.05
CA TRP A 287 -11.52 16.92 25.00
C TRP A 287 -10.52 17.18 23.87
N TRP A 288 -10.46 18.43 23.38
CA TRP A 288 -9.54 18.81 22.30
C TRP A 288 -8.07 18.57 22.65
N LYS A 289 -7.65 18.84 23.88
CA LYS A 289 -6.30 18.53 24.35
C LYS A 289 -6.00 17.04 24.23
N GLY A 290 -6.93 16.17 24.64
CA GLY A 290 -6.79 14.72 24.49
C GLY A 290 -6.75 14.28 23.03
N ALA A 291 -7.60 14.88 22.19
CA ALA A 291 -7.67 14.59 20.76
C ALA A 291 -6.37 14.98 20.05
N ILE A 292 -5.87 16.20 20.26
CA ILE A 292 -4.62 16.69 19.68
C ILE A 292 -3.45 15.80 20.09
N ILE A 293 -3.31 15.46 21.38
CA ILE A 293 -2.25 14.57 21.84
C ILE A 293 -2.33 13.21 21.14
N THR A 294 -3.52 12.63 21.03
CA THR A 294 -3.73 11.34 20.36
C THR A 294 -3.34 11.40 18.88
N ILE A 295 -3.81 12.43 18.17
CA ILE A 295 -3.51 12.66 16.74
C ILE A 295 -2.01 12.89 16.53
N LEU A 296 -1.37 13.68 17.38
CA LEU A 296 0.07 13.96 17.27
C LEU A 296 0.91 12.72 17.53
N ILE A 297 0.59 11.92 18.55
CA ILE A 297 1.32 10.68 18.84
C ILE A 297 1.18 9.71 17.65
N ALA A 298 -0.05 9.46 17.19
CA ALA A 298 -0.29 8.54 16.07
C ALA A 298 0.36 9.05 14.78
N GLY A 299 0.14 10.31 14.42
CA GLY A 299 0.65 10.92 13.19
C GLY A 299 2.17 11.07 13.20
N LEU A 300 2.78 11.60 14.26
CA LEU A 300 4.23 11.76 14.30
C LEU A 300 4.96 10.44 14.39
N SER A 301 4.39 9.40 15.04
CA SER A 301 5.05 8.08 15.10
C SER A 301 4.90 7.25 13.82
N TYR A 302 3.88 7.50 13.00
CA TYR A 302 3.60 6.71 11.80
C TYR A 302 4.82 6.57 10.87
N PRO A 303 5.37 7.64 10.25
CA PRO A 303 6.42 7.49 9.24
C PRO A 303 7.67 6.81 9.82
N PHE A 304 8.02 7.07 11.07
CA PHE A 304 9.19 6.47 11.70
C PHE A 304 8.97 5.00 12.06
N MET A 305 7.84 4.66 12.69
CA MET A 305 7.59 3.29 13.15
C MET A 305 7.26 2.35 12.00
N THR A 306 6.58 2.84 10.95
CA THR A 306 6.34 2.03 9.76
C THR A 306 7.63 1.79 8.98
N GLN A 307 8.49 2.80 8.84
CA GLN A 307 9.80 2.63 8.21
C GLN A 307 10.70 1.71 9.05
N LEU A 308 10.65 1.85 10.38
CA LEU A 308 11.35 1.00 11.31
C LEU A 308 10.94 -0.47 11.14
N GLY A 309 9.65 -0.78 11.13
CA GLY A 309 9.17 -2.16 10.93
C GLY A 309 9.37 -2.69 9.51
N HIS A 310 9.40 -1.81 8.51
CA HIS A 310 9.68 -2.18 7.13
C HIS A 310 11.14 -2.59 6.91
N GLY A 311 12.08 -1.98 7.65
CA GLY A 311 13.50 -2.14 7.34
C GLY A 311 14.55 -2.14 8.44
N LEU A 312 14.27 -1.57 9.61
CA LEU A 312 15.27 -1.37 10.68
C LEU A 312 15.04 -2.26 11.92
N LEU A 313 13.81 -2.76 12.13
CA LEU A 313 13.40 -3.80 13.08
C LEU A 313 12.80 -5.04 12.39
N PRO A 314 13.35 -5.52 11.27
CA PRO A 314 12.82 -6.72 10.65
C PRO A 314 13.05 -7.88 11.63
N LEU A 315 11.94 -8.53 11.96
CA LEU A 315 11.89 -9.65 12.88
C LEU A 315 12.88 -10.73 12.40
N PRO A 316 13.45 -11.55 13.31
CA PRO A 316 14.58 -12.42 13.03
C PRO A 316 14.45 -13.26 11.75
N GLU A 317 15.56 -13.71 11.18
CA GLU A 317 15.58 -14.43 9.89
C GLU A 317 14.68 -15.68 9.82
N THR A 318 14.40 -16.30 10.97
CA THR A 318 13.51 -17.46 11.15
C THR A 318 12.05 -17.07 11.45
N SER A 319 11.67 -15.80 11.29
CA SER A 319 10.41 -15.30 11.78
C SER A 319 9.22 -15.67 10.89
N VAL A 320 8.11 -16.00 11.54
CA VAL A 320 6.80 -16.21 10.91
C VAL A 320 6.23 -14.94 10.24
N PHE A 321 6.78 -13.76 10.51
CA PHE A 321 6.30 -12.46 10.02
C PHE A 321 6.91 -12.07 8.65
N ARG A 322 6.31 -12.56 7.56
CA ARG A 322 6.88 -12.45 6.21
C ARG A 322 6.40 -11.25 5.37
N MET A 323 5.46 -10.44 5.86
CA MET A 323 4.87 -9.32 5.11
C MET A 323 5.59 -8.00 5.39
N THR A 324 6.38 -7.47 4.44
CA THR A 324 7.18 -6.24 4.64
C THR A 324 6.34 -5.03 5.06
N ILE A 325 5.27 -4.73 4.32
CA ILE A 325 4.34 -3.64 4.70
C ILE A 325 3.62 -3.98 6.01
N GLY A 326 3.23 -5.25 6.19
CA GLY A 326 2.60 -5.73 7.43
C GLY A 326 3.50 -5.54 8.66
N ASN A 327 4.81 -5.73 8.52
CA ASN A 327 5.80 -5.50 9.58
C ASN A 327 5.90 -4.03 9.95
N GLY A 328 5.82 -3.12 8.98
CA GLY A 328 5.71 -1.68 9.25
C GLY A 328 4.50 -1.34 10.13
N PHE A 329 3.31 -1.82 9.76
CA PHE A 329 2.11 -1.62 10.57
C PHE A 329 2.19 -2.32 11.93
N LEU A 330 2.75 -3.52 12.00
CA LEU A 330 2.96 -4.26 13.25
C LEU A 330 3.82 -3.45 14.22
N SER A 331 4.97 -2.92 13.78
CA SER A 331 5.84 -2.08 14.62
C SER A 331 5.13 -0.82 15.10
N TRP A 332 4.39 -0.15 14.22
CA TRP A 332 3.62 1.04 14.60
C TRP A 332 2.52 0.71 15.62
N TYR A 333 1.76 -0.36 15.40
CA TYR A 333 0.70 -0.79 16.31
C TYR A 333 1.25 -1.27 17.66
N LEU A 334 2.39 -1.96 17.69
CA LEU A 334 3.05 -2.33 18.95
C LEU A 334 3.43 -1.09 19.76
N PHE A 335 3.99 -0.07 19.12
CA PHE A 335 4.28 1.20 19.79
C PHE A 335 3.00 1.87 20.32
N LEU A 336 1.95 1.94 19.50
CA LEU A 336 0.68 2.53 19.92
C LEU A 336 0.01 1.72 21.05
N ILE A 337 0.11 0.39 21.05
CA ILE A 337 -0.34 -0.47 22.16
C ILE A 337 0.36 -0.04 23.45
N ILE A 338 1.69 0.08 23.45
CA ILE A 338 2.45 0.52 24.62
C ILE A 338 1.99 1.89 25.09
N VAL A 339 1.84 2.85 24.17
CA VAL A 339 1.36 4.20 24.51
C VAL A 339 -0.05 4.16 25.10
N MET A 340 -0.97 3.38 24.53
CA MET A 340 -2.33 3.25 25.03
C MET A 340 -2.38 2.60 26.40
N LEU A 341 -1.56 1.58 26.67
CA LEU A 341 -1.43 0.97 27.99
C LEU A 341 -0.90 1.99 29.01
N VAL A 342 0.20 2.68 28.70
CA VAL A 342 0.80 3.70 29.58
C VAL A 342 -0.20 4.82 29.89
N THR A 343 -0.88 5.35 28.87
CA THR A 343 -1.86 6.42 28.99
C THR A 343 -3.20 5.97 29.60
N THR A 344 -3.42 4.68 29.81
CA THR A 344 -4.58 4.14 30.56
C THR A 344 -4.19 3.83 32.00
N LEU A 345 -3.13 3.06 32.20
CA LEU A 345 -2.73 2.51 33.49
C LEU A 345 -2.20 3.60 34.43
N ILE A 346 -1.39 4.56 33.96
CA ILE A 346 -0.84 5.61 34.83
C ILE A 346 -1.96 6.55 35.33
N PRO A 347 -2.81 7.12 34.46
CA PRO A 347 -3.94 7.93 34.93
C PRO A 347 -4.93 7.13 35.77
N GLY A 348 -5.22 5.88 35.41
CA GLY A 348 -6.11 4.99 36.18
C GLY A 348 -5.62 4.76 37.61
N ARG A 349 -4.31 4.52 37.80
CA ARG A 349 -3.69 4.41 39.14
C ARG A 349 -3.82 5.71 39.94
N LYS A 350 -3.63 6.87 39.30
CA LYS A 350 -3.81 8.18 39.96
C LYS A 350 -5.27 8.43 40.33
N ALA A 351 -6.20 8.08 39.46
CA ALA A 351 -7.63 8.24 39.67
C ALA A 351 -8.11 7.34 40.83
N LYS A 352 -7.63 6.09 40.89
CA LYS A 352 -7.86 5.18 42.03
C LYS A 352 -7.36 5.77 43.35
N LYS A 353 -6.16 6.34 43.39
CA LYS A 353 -5.62 7.03 44.58
C LYS A 353 -6.44 8.27 44.99
N ALA A 354 -7.09 8.92 44.04
CA ALA A 354 -7.93 10.10 44.25
C ALA A 354 -9.42 9.76 44.49
N GLY A 355 -9.75 8.50 44.81
CA GLY A 355 -11.13 8.06 45.10
C GLY A 355 -12.06 8.01 43.88
N ARG A 356 -11.52 8.06 42.66
CA ARG A 356 -12.27 8.02 41.39
C ARG A 356 -11.73 6.89 40.50
N PRO A 357 -11.88 5.61 40.88
CA PRO A 357 -11.32 4.50 40.11
C PRO A 357 -11.91 4.46 38.69
N LEU A 358 -11.05 4.11 37.72
CA LEU A 358 -11.46 3.80 36.36
C LEU A 358 -11.88 2.33 36.31
N ASP A 359 -13.11 2.05 35.89
CA ASP A 359 -13.64 0.69 35.81
C ASP A 359 -13.64 0.13 34.37
N PHE A 360 -14.02 -1.13 34.18
CA PHE A 360 -14.01 -1.75 32.84
C PHE A 360 -15.12 -1.24 31.92
N CYS A 361 -16.21 -0.70 32.46
CA CYS A 361 -17.28 -0.07 31.69
C CYS A 361 -16.82 1.29 31.15
N ASP A 362 -16.06 2.07 31.95
CA ASP A 362 -15.39 3.31 31.53
C ASP A 362 -14.37 3.07 30.40
N LEU A 363 -13.79 1.87 30.35
CA LEU A 363 -12.90 1.43 29.28
C LEU A 363 -13.65 0.88 28.07
N GLY A 364 -14.97 0.67 28.13
CA GLY A 364 -15.74 0.01 27.08
C GLY A 364 -15.39 -1.47 26.91
N LEU A 365 -14.93 -2.12 27.98
CA LEU A 365 -14.50 -3.53 28.03
C LEU A 365 -15.44 -4.41 28.87
N SER A 366 -16.49 -3.83 29.44
CA SER A 366 -17.56 -4.55 30.14
C SER A 366 -18.88 -3.78 30.10
N THR A 367 -19.94 -4.44 30.55
CA THR A 367 -21.28 -3.88 30.69
C THR A 367 -21.44 -3.13 32.03
N PRO A 368 -22.47 -2.29 32.18
CA PRO A 368 -22.77 -1.62 33.45
C PRO A 368 -22.96 -2.56 34.64
N GLU A 369 -23.36 -3.81 34.42
CA GLU A 369 -23.56 -4.80 35.49
C GLU A 369 -22.25 -5.46 35.94
N LYS A 370 -21.19 -5.40 35.12
CA LYS A 370 -19.90 -6.07 35.34
C LYS A 370 -18.72 -5.11 35.33
N LYS A 371 -18.82 -3.96 36.01
CA LYS A 371 -17.79 -2.90 36.02
C LYS A 371 -16.44 -3.36 36.59
N GLU A 372 -16.45 -4.33 37.50
CA GLU A 372 -15.25 -4.74 38.24
C GLU A 372 -14.24 -5.55 37.43
N GLY A 373 -14.65 -6.13 36.29
CA GLY A 373 -13.81 -7.03 35.51
C GLY A 373 -14.10 -7.00 34.01
N PHE A 374 -13.22 -7.63 33.24
CA PHE A 374 -13.41 -7.83 31.80
C PHE A 374 -14.59 -8.76 31.55
N ASP A 375 -15.54 -8.37 30.69
CA ASP A 375 -16.69 -9.22 30.38
C ASP A 375 -16.38 -10.18 29.24
N TRP A 376 -15.92 -11.38 29.59
CA TRP A 376 -15.66 -12.46 28.64
C TRP A 376 -16.89 -12.85 27.82
N VAL A 377 -18.10 -12.76 28.38
CA VAL A 377 -19.33 -13.11 27.65
C VAL A 377 -19.59 -12.09 26.54
N LEU A 378 -19.38 -10.79 26.83
CA LEU A 378 -19.48 -9.73 25.84
C LEU A 378 -18.43 -9.92 24.74
N PHE A 379 -17.18 -10.21 25.13
CA PHE A 379 -16.09 -10.45 24.19
C PHE A 379 -16.34 -11.64 23.27
N ASP A 380 -16.68 -12.81 23.81
CA ASP A 380 -16.87 -14.04 23.03
C ASP A 380 -18.03 -13.92 22.05
N LYS A 381 -19.16 -13.34 22.50
CA LYS A 381 -20.31 -13.09 21.63
C LYS A 381 -19.97 -12.08 20.53
N SER A 382 -19.25 -11.01 20.87
CA SER A 382 -18.79 -10.02 19.88
C SER A 382 -17.82 -10.64 18.88
N ALA A 383 -16.89 -11.49 19.34
CA ALA A 383 -15.96 -12.21 18.48
C ALA A 383 -16.71 -13.15 17.53
N LEU A 384 -17.70 -13.89 18.01
CA LEU A 384 -18.53 -14.75 17.17
C LEU A 384 -19.33 -13.95 16.15
N LEU A 385 -19.91 -12.80 16.53
CA LEU A 385 -20.59 -11.91 15.59
C LEU A 385 -19.64 -11.45 14.48
N VAL A 386 -18.44 -11.00 14.84
CA VAL A 386 -17.39 -10.60 13.88
C VAL A 386 -17.00 -11.77 12.97
N LEU A 387 -16.84 -12.98 13.49
CA LEU A 387 -16.54 -14.17 12.70
C LEU A 387 -17.64 -14.47 11.68
N VAL A 388 -18.92 -14.36 12.06
CA VAL A 388 -20.04 -14.51 11.13
C VAL A 388 -20.01 -13.42 10.06
N MET A 389 -19.69 -12.17 10.43
CA MET A 389 -19.58 -11.07 9.47
C MET A 389 -18.45 -11.29 8.47
N VAL A 390 -17.25 -11.64 8.94
CA VAL A 390 -16.09 -11.94 8.09
C VAL A 390 -16.41 -13.14 7.19
N GLY A 391 -16.97 -14.21 7.75
CA GLY A 391 -17.38 -15.39 6.98
C GLY A 391 -18.39 -15.06 5.88
N PHE A 392 -19.38 -14.21 6.18
CA PHE A 392 -20.36 -13.76 5.18
C PHE A 392 -19.71 -12.95 4.05
N MET A 393 -18.82 -12.01 4.37
CA MET A 393 -18.09 -11.23 3.35
C MET A 393 -17.24 -12.13 2.44
N TYR A 394 -16.51 -13.09 3.02
CA TYR A 394 -15.72 -14.02 2.22
C TYR A 394 -16.60 -14.99 1.43
N ALA A 395 -17.74 -15.42 1.95
CA ALA A 395 -18.70 -16.20 1.17
C ALA A 395 -19.22 -15.43 -0.06
N LEU A 396 -19.51 -14.13 0.09
CA LEU A 396 -19.87 -13.26 -1.04
C LEU A 396 -18.72 -13.10 -2.04
N CYS A 397 -17.49 -12.94 -1.53
CA CYS A 397 -16.29 -12.81 -2.36
C CYS A 397 -16.05 -14.09 -3.19
N GLU A 398 -16.03 -15.25 -2.54
CA GLU A 398 -15.84 -16.56 -3.21
C GLU A 398 -16.97 -16.86 -4.20
N LEU A 399 -18.23 -16.49 -3.88
CA LEU A 399 -19.33 -16.61 -4.82
C LEU A 399 -19.14 -15.71 -6.05
N CYS A 400 -18.69 -14.46 -5.86
CA CYS A 400 -18.38 -13.54 -6.95
C CYS A 400 -17.24 -14.08 -7.83
N GLU A 401 -16.17 -14.56 -7.21
CA GLU A 401 -15.03 -15.17 -7.90
C GLU A 401 -15.45 -16.43 -8.67
N ALA A 402 -16.28 -17.28 -8.07
CA ALA A 402 -16.76 -18.51 -8.71
C ALA A 402 -17.61 -18.21 -9.96
N LEU A 403 -18.60 -17.31 -9.84
CA LEU A 403 -19.58 -17.00 -10.89
C LEU A 403 -19.04 -16.07 -11.98
N PHE A 404 -18.25 -15.06 -11.62
CA PHE A 404 -17.87 -13.98 -12.53
C PHE A 404 -16.37 -13.90 -12.82
N LYS A 405 -15.53 -14.67 -12.11
CA LYS A 405 -14.07 -14.54 -12.15
C LYS A 405 -13.60 -13.12 -11.80
N LEU A 406 -14.37 -12.45 -10.94
CA LEU A 406 -14.11 -11.11 -10.40
C LEU A 406 -14.06 -11.18 -8.88
N ASP A 407 -13.31 -10.27 -8.28
CA ASP A 407 -13.31 -10.05 -6.83
C ASP A 407 -13.72 -8.60 -6.52
N PHE A 408 -13.78 -8.24 -5.24
CA PHE A 408 -14.20 -6.89 -4.81
C PHE A 408 -13.04 -5.90 -4.69
N ARG A 409 -11.87 -6.19 -5.29
CA ARG A 409 -10.76 -5.23 -5.31
C ARG A 409 -11.02 -4.13 -6.32
N PHE A 410 -11.30 -2.95 -5.77
CA PHE A 410 -11.08 -1.69 -6.45
C PHE A 410 -9.59 -1.30 -6.29
N ILE A 411 -9.23 -0.05 -6.61
CA ILE A 411 -7.92 0.56 -6.26
C ILE A 411 -7.58 0.34 -4.76
N TRP A 412 -8.56 0.01 -3.93
CA TRP A 412 -8.38 -0.53 -2.58
C TRP A 412 -8.11 -2.04 -2.59
N PRO A 413 -6.97 -2.49 -2.02
CA PRO A 413 -6.58 -3.90 -2.05
C PRO A 413 -7.33 -4.73 -0.97
N PHE A 414 -8.66 -4.75 -1.01
CA PHE A 414 -9.51 -5.47 -0.06
C PHE A 414 -10.29 -6.61 -0.71
N PHE A 415 -10.68 -7.58 0.11
CA PHE A 415 -11.66 -8.63 -0.25
C PHE A 415 -11.27 -9.40 -1.51
N LYS A 416 -10.07 -9.99 -1.46
CA LYS A 416 -9.64 -11.06 -2.36
C LYS A 416 -9.66 -12.37 -1.59
N GLY A 417 -10.02 -13.48 -2.25
CA GLY A 417 -9.82 -14.82 -1.72
C GLY A 417 -8.41 -15.07 -1.19
N PHE A 418 -8.31 -15.88 -0.14
CA PHE A 418 -7.02 -16.27 0.45
C PHE A 418 -6.46 -17.51 -0.25
N SER A 419 -5.15 -17.49 -0.56
CA SER A 419 -4.41 -18.77 -0.63
C SER A 419 -4.17 -19.29 0.79
N TRP A 420 -3.94 -20.60 0.93
CA TRP A 420 -3.69 -21.21 2.23
C TRP A 420 -2.52 -20.56 2.96
N GLU A 421 -1.42 -20.31 2.26
CA GLU A 421 -0.24 -19.66 2.80
C GLU A 421 -0.52 -18.22 3.27
N ARG A 422 -1.37 -17.50 2.52
CA ARG A 422 -1.75 -16.12 2.85
C ARG A 422 -2.70 -16.08 4.06
N LEU A 423 -3.58 -17.06 4.20
CA LEU A 423 -4.44 -17.21 5.38
C LEU A 423 -3.60 -17.46 6.63
N LEU A 424 -2.62 -18.38 6.56
CA LEU A 424 -1.71 -18.64 7.68
C LEU A 424 -0.92 -17.40 8.07
N GLN A 425 -0.40 -16.66 7.08
CA GLN A 425 0.24 -15.37 7.33
C GLN A 425 -0.71 -14.37 7.99
N PHE A 426 -1.96 -14.24 7.51
CA PHE A 426 -2.95 -13.38 8.15
C PHE A 426 -3.14 -13.72 9.65
N LEU A 427 -3.25 -15.01 9.99
CA LEU A 427 -3.42 -15.46 11.37
C LEU A 427 -2.21 -15.13 12.28
N VAL A 428 -0.99 -15.04 11.72
CA VAL A 428 0.21 -14.65 12.46
C VAL A 428 0.14 -13.19 12.94
N TYR A 429 -0.39 -12.28 12.10
CA TYR A 429 -0.50 -10.85 12.45
C TYR A 429 -1.77 -10.54 13.27
N LEU A 430 -2.81 -11.36 13.13
CA LEU A 430 -4.13 -11.12 13.70
C LEU A 430 -4.13 -10.79 15.20
N PRO A 431 -3.43 -11.50 16.10
CA PRO A 431 -3.46 -11.21 17.54
C PRO A 431 -3.03 -9.78 17.91
N PHE A 432 -1.98 -9.27 17.24
CA PHE A 432 -1.46 -7.92 17.49
C PHE A 432 -2.41 -6.85 16.99
N PHE A 433 -3.01 -7.09 15.81
CA PHE A 433 -4.00 -6.19 15.24
C PHE A 433 -5.28 -6.18 16.10
N LEU A 434 -5.73 -7.34 16.57
CA LEU A 434 -6.87 -7.44 17.50
C LEU A 434 -6.60 -6.66 18.78
N LEU A 435 -5.44 -6.86 19.43
CA LEU A 435 -5.08 -6.12 20.64
C LEU A 435 -5.03 -4.61 20.38
N PHE A 436 -4.43 -4.19 19.27
CA PHE A 436 -4.40 -2.79 18.86
C PHE A 436 -5.82 -2.23 18.71
N PHE A 437 -6.69 -2.88 17.93
CA PHE A 437 -8.04 -2.38 17.67
C PHE A 437 -8.93 -2.38 18.92
N ILE A 438 -8.80 -3.36 19.83
CA ILE A 438 -9.51 -3.37 21.12
C ILE A 438 -9.10 -2.15 21.95
N LEU A 439 -7.79 -1.91 22.12
CA LEU A 439 -7.30 -0.78 22.90
C LEU A 439 -7.60 0.57 22.23
N ASN A 440 -7.47 0.63 20.90
CA ASN A 440 -7.74 1.84 20.13
C ASN A 440 -9.22 2.20 20.18
N ASN A 441 -10.12 1.21 20.05
CA ASN A 441 -11.55 1.45 20.17
C ASN A 441 -11.95 1.81 21.61
N SER A 442 -11.35 1.18 22.63
CA SER A 442 -11.50 1.60 24.03
C SER A 442 -11.11 3.07 24.22
N LYS A 443 -9.99 3.49 23.62
CA LYS A 443 -9.52 4.88 23.70
C LYS A 443 -10.46 5.86 23.00
N ILE A 444 -10.80 5.58 21.74
CA ILE A 444 -11.55 6.51 20.89
C ILE A 444 -13.02 6.58 21.32
N PHE A 445 -13.66 5.42 21.51
CA PHE A 445 -15.10 5.37 21.70
C PHE A 445 -15.50 5.50 23.17
N ALA A 446 -14.77 4.90 24.12
CA ALA A 446 -15.09 4.99 25.54
C ALA A 446 -14.36 6.14 26.24
N GLN A 447 -13.03 6.14 26.30
CA GLN A 447 -12.27 7.13 27.08
C GLN A 447 -12.30 8.54 26.47
N MET A 448 -12.41 8.63 25.14
CA MET A 448 -12.57 9.87 24.38
C MET A 448 -14.02 10.05 23.88
N GLN A 449 -14.98 9.39 24.53
CA GLN A 449 -16.41 9.58 24.27
C GLN A 449 -16.71 11.07 24.16
N ASN A 450 -17.45 11.43 23.11
CA ASN A 450 -17.77 12.81 22.80
C ASN A 450 -19.26 13.08 23.00
N SER A 451 -19.63 14.36 23.09
CA SER A 451 -21.01 14.79 23.37
C SER A 451 -22.05 14.43 22.31
N GLY A 452 -21.64 13.85 21.17
CA GLY A 452 -22.54 13.31 20.16
C GLY A 452 -22.97 11.86 20.42
N ALA A 453 -22.25 11.11 21.27
CA ALA A 453 -22.43 9.66 21.40
C ALA A 453 -23.85 9.26 21.85
N ASP A 454 -24.36 9.90 22.91
CA ASP A 454 -25.68 9.65 23.50
C ASP A 454 -26.83 10.40 22.78
N LYS A 455 -26.49 11.29 21.83
CA LYS A 455 -27.52 12.01 21.08
C LYS A 455 -28.17 11.07 20.07
N LYS A 456 -29.50 11.00 20.09
CA LYS A 456 -30.28 10.18 19.15
C LYS A 456 -30.30 10.78 17.73
N GLY A 457 -30.64 9.92 16.77
CA GLY A 457 -30.87 10.30 15.37
C GLY A 457 -29.60 10.65 14.58
N PHE A 458 -29.81 11.14 13.36
CA PHE A 458 -28.76 11.42 12.38
C PHE A 458 -27.84 12.57 12.82
N LYS A 459 -28.38 13.63 13.43
CA LYS A 459 -27.56 14.73 13.96
C LYS A 459 -26.61 14.27 15.07
N GLY A 460 -27.10 13.40 15.95
CA GLY A 460 -26.26 12.77 16.99
C GLY A 460 -25.18 11.88 16.40
N PHE A 461 -25.56 11.04 15.42
CA PHE A 461 -24.61 10.22 14.65
C PHE A 461 -23.49 11.07 14.06
N LEU A 462 -23.85 12.09 13.28
CA LEU A 462 -22.89 12.93 12.59
C LEU A 462 -21.96 13.62 13.59
N SER A 463 -22.52 14.18 14.68
CA SER A 463 -21.75 14.82 15.75
C SER A 463 -20.78 13.87 16.47
N CYS A 464 -21.07 12.58 16.48
CA CYS A 464 -20.18 11.56 17.04
C CYS A 464 -19.13 11.13 16.01
N TRP A 465 -19.57 10.80 14.80
CA TRP A 465 -18.77 10.21 13.74
C TRP A 465 -17.58 11.09 13.34
N TRP A 466 -17.80 12.37 13.04
CA TRP A 466 -16.70 13.21 12.54
C TRP A 466 -15.55 13.34 13.56
N ARG A 467 -15.87 13.32 14.86
CA ARG A 467 -14.87 13.34 15.95
C ARG A 467 -14.13 12.03 16.07
N ASN A 468 -14.83 10.90 15.95
CA ASN A 468 -14.20 9.59 15.95
C ASN A 468 -13.32 9.42 14.70
N ALA A 469 -13.82 9.81 13.54
CA ALA A 469 -13.08 9.83 12.28
C ALA A 469 -11.82 10.71 12.40
N LEU A 470 -11.91 11.88 13.04
CA LEU A 470 -10.74 12.73 13.29
C LEU A 470 -9.68 12.05 14.17
N LEU A 471 -10.09 11.28 15.18
CA LEU A 471 -9.17 10.54 16.05
C LEU A 471 -8.57 9.30 15.37
N MET A 472 -9.30 8.66 14.46
CA MET A 472 -8.87 7.48 13.71
C MET A 472 -8.03 7.85 12.47
N ALA A 473 -8.35 8.97 11.83
CA ALA A 473 -7.71 9.40 10.61
C ALA A 473 -6.37 10.06 10.91
N ILE A 474 -5.36 9.70 10.11
CA ILE A 474 -4.07 10.39 10.12
C ILE A 474 -4.15 11.67 9.27
N LEU A 475 -5.23 12.45 9.46
CA LEU A 475 -5.58 13.61 8.63
C LEU A 475 -4.44 14.63 8.54
N LEU A 476 -3.78 14.88 9.67
CA LEU A 476 -2.62 15.78 9.71
C LEU A 476 -1.51 15.33 8.76
N LEU A 477 -1.19 14.03 8.71
CA LEU A 477 -0.17 13.53 7.77
C LEU A 477 -0.62 13.61 6.33
N ILE A 478 -1.90 13.36 6.04
CA ILE A 478 -2.44 13.50 4.68
C ILE A 478 -2.27 14.94 4.20
N LEU A 479 -2.60 15.91 5.05
CA LEU A 479 -2.46 17.32 4.70
C LEU A 479 -0.98 17.70 4.54
N ILE A 480 -0.13 17.26 5.47
CA ILE A 480 1.32 17.46 5.38
C ILE A 480 1.88 16.88 4.09
N GLU A 481 1.49 15.64 3.74
CA GLU A 481 1.99 14.91 2.59
C GLU A 481 1.53 15.53 1.28
N TYR A 482 0.21 15.75 1.15
CA TYR A 482 -0.41 15.99 -0.14
C TYR A 482 -0.64 17.46 -0.48
N ILE A 483 -0.71 18.39 0.49
CA ILE A 483 -0.78 19.83 0.19
C ILE A 483 0.46 20.28 -0.61
N PRO A 484 1.70 20.16 -0.10
CA PRO A 484 2.88 20.60 -0.85
C PRO A 484 3.06 19.79 -2.15
N PHE A 485 2.63 18.53 -2.16
CA PHE A 485 2.68 17.67 -3.33
C PHE A 485 1.83 18.22 -4.47
N PHE A 486 0.56 18.51 -4.23
CA PHE A 486 -0.32 19.06 -5.27
C PHE A 486 -0.01 20.52 -5.61
N LEU A 487 0.64 21.27 -4.71
CA LEU A 487 1.22 22.60 -5.00
C LEU A 487 2.51 22.53 -5.86
N GLY A 488 3.03 21.33 -6.09
CA GLY A 488 4.20 21.08 -6.94
C GLY A 488 5.55 21.13 -6.23
N LEU A 489 5.56 21.41 -4.93
CA LEU A 489 6.78 21.54 -4.11
C LEU A 489 7.47 20.19 -3.86
N GLY A 490 6.73 19.08 -3.96
CA GLY A 490 7.18 17.72 -3.68
C GLY A 490 6.38 17.07 -2.54
N PRO A 491 6.55 15.75 -2.29
CA PRO A 491 5.88 15.06 -1.20
C PRO A 491 6.25 15.65 0.17
N GLY A 492 5.27 15.81 1.06
CA GLY A 492 5.50 16.44 2.36
C GLY A 492 6.50 15.74 3.26
N ALA A 493 6.49 14.40 3.31
CA ALA A 493 7.47 13.63 4.07
C ALA A 493 8.89 13.80 3.53
N ASP A 494 9.05 13.89 2.21
CA ASP A 494 10.36 14.20 1.59
C ASP A 494 10.87 15.57 2.04
N LEU A 495 9.97 16.56 2.10
CA LEU A 495 10.29 17.94 2.46
C LEU A 495 10.57 18.13 3.96
N LEU A 496 9.81 17.47 4.84
CA LEU A 496 9.95 17.61 6.29
C LEU A 496 11.04 16.73 6.89
N PHE A 497 11.26 15.54 6.30
CA PHE A 497 12.20 14.57 6.81
C PHE A 497 13.26 14.27 5.74
N SER A 498 13.01 13.25 4.92
CA SER A 498 13.79 12.89 3.74
C SER A 498 13.02 11.86 2.92
N PRO A 499 13.37 11.61 1.65
CA PRO A 499 12.77 10.55 0.85
C PRO A 499 12.81 9.15 1.49
N THR A 500 13.72 8.91 2.45
CA THR A 500 13.78 7.67 3.23
C THR A 500 12.53 7.44 4.08
N PHE A 501 11.90 8.51 4.57
CA PHE A 501 10.65 8.46 5.35
C PHE A 501 9.41 8.71 4.47
N GLY A 502 9.63 9.00 3.19
CA GLY A 502 8.61 8.93 2.15
C GLY A 502 8.35 7.49 1.72
N GLY A 503 7.92 7.30 0.47
CA GLY A 503 7.82 5.97 -0.13
C GLY A 503 6.51 5.21 0.14
N PRO A 504 6.53 3.89 0.38
CA PRO A 504 5.33 3.07 0.29
C PRO A 504 4.27 3.43 1.34
N PHE A 505 4.64 3.77 2.58
CA PHE A 505 3.66 4.09 3.62
C PHE A 505 3.01 5.46 3.46
N MET A 506 3.78 6.45 2.99
CA MET A 506 3.24 7.78 2.72
C MET A 506 2.38 7.76 1.46
N SER A 507 2.84 7.13 0.37
CA SER A 507 2.04 6.95 -0.84
C SER A 507 0.77 6.10 -0.63
N LEU A 508 0.72 5.23 0.38
CA LEU A 508 -0.49 4.49 0.74
C LEU A 508 -1.59 5.39 1.31
N LEU A 509 -1.26 6.56 1.87
CA LEU A 509 -2.24 7.41 2.56
C LEU A 509 -3.39 7.86 1.64
N ILE A 510 -3.13 8.09 0.35
CA ILE A 510 -4.17 8.49 -0.62
C ILE A 510 -5.27 7.45 -0.78
N VAL A 511 -4.96 6.17 -0.62
CA VAL A 511 -5.94 5.07 -0.66
C VAL A 511 -6.40 4.66 0.72
N PHE A 512 -5.54 4.75 1.74
CA PHE A 512 -5.83 4.34 3.11
C PHE A 512 -6.81 5.28 3.82
N ALA A 513 -6.72 6.59 3.57
CA ALA A 513 -7.57 7.55 4.25
C ALA A 513 -9.07 7.42 3.93
N PRO A 514 -9.49 7.27 2.65
CA PRO A 514 -10.87 6.94 2.33
C PRO A 514 -11.36 5.66 3.02
N GLN A 515 -10.50 4.65 3.17
CA GLN A 515 -10.83 3.40 3.84
C GLN A 515 -11.10 3.63 5.34
N VAL A 516 -10.22 4.38 6.02
CA VAL A 516 -10.43 4.75 7.44
C VAL A 516 -11.74 5.52 7.62
N LEU A 517 -12.09 6.41 6.69
CA LEU A 517 -13.38 7.12 6.75
C LEU A 517 -14.56 6.15 6.64
N VAL A 518 -14.56 5.21 5.68
CA VAL A 518 -15.61 4.18 5.56
C VAL A 518 -15.70 3.31 6.82
N PHE A 519 -14.57 2.81 7.33
CA PHE A 519 -14.58 1.99 8.54
C PHE A 519 -14.98 2.77 9.79
N SER A 520 -14.65 4.07 9.89
CA SER A 520 -15.08 4.90 11.02
C SER A 520 -16.59 5.09 11.08
N ILE A 521 -17.29 5.05 9.94
CA ILE A 521 -18.77 5.02 9.88
C ILE A 521 -19.25 3.74 10.56
N LEU A 522 -18.73 2.58 10.13
CA LEU A 522 -19.10 1.27 10.68
C LEU A 522 -18.85 1.20 12.18
N CYS A 523 -17.66 1.59 12.63
CA CYS A 523 -17.31 1.60 14.05
C CYS A 523 -18.21 2.54 14.86
N THR A 524 -18.56 3.72 14.33
CA THR A 524 -19.44 4.66 15.03
C THR A 524 -20.88 4.15 15.10
N ILE A 525 -21.36 3.47 14.08
CA ILE A 525 -22.70 2.86 14.13
C ILE A 525 -22.70 1.73 15.15
N ALA A 526 -21.73 0.81 15.08
CA ALA A 526 -21.61 -0.30 16.02
C ALA A 526 -21.50 0.18 17.47
N TYR A 527 -20.72 1.24 17.73
CA TYR A 527 -20.56 1.81 19.08
C TYR A 527 -21.86 2.40 19.66
N ARG A 528 -22.76 2.89 18.80
CA ARG A 528 -24.03 3.51 19.24
C ARG A 528 -25.18 2.52 19.33
N ARG A 529 -24.92 1.24 19.10
CA ARG A 529 -25.80 0.10 19.36
C ARG A 529 -25.28 -0.60 20.60
#